data_AF-A0A1P8Q044-F1
#
_entry.id   AF-A0A1P8Q044-F1
#
_cell.length_a   1.000
_cell.length_b   1.000
_cell.length_c   1.000
_cell.angle_alpha   90.00
_cell.angle_beta   90.00
_cell.angle_gamma   90.00
#
_symmetry.space_group_name_H-M   'P 1'
#
loop_
_entity.id
_entity.type
_entity.pdbx_description
1 polymer ?
#
loop_
_entity_poly.entity_id
_entity_poly.type
_entity_poly.pdbx_seq_one_letter_code
_entity_poly.pdbx_strand_id
1 'polypeptide(L)'
;MERIDINNLSDNIVNQISKIEQLTDNKVEIYSDFSDHQFLTLDQASHETKHNKITVTITNEKYSEFVLLHELYHVELENSGEPLISCAVTSGDRDVDGRIISTANSLFESLEHSLVVQKQIDDGSYTDEIKKEYLKGIDHALNPNVQLDPDNMRFYRSLIIFDAIIFGQHSEDSDWKLNFPVSFKVASKLVKQVEDNDLTKPFQFRRALINVLEEYNDLIISRGYESMHYHEFLNVTPIVSERQLRLNLNQTYNIKHSAFKNRSTGDDAFALIAINDGQSVATLNFDSTKVNPEFYKAYYQRTLKETFAKNGIKYQLR
;
A
#
# COMPACT_ATOMS: atom_id res chain seq x y z
N MET A 1 -13.85 15.94 -18.47
CA MET A 1 -14.60 15.13 -17.48
C MET A 1 -16.07 15.04 -17.82
N GLU A 2 -16.52 13.85 -18.22
CA GLU A 2 -17.91 13.51 -18.54
C GLU A 2 -18.42 12.41 -17.61
N ARG A 3 -19.70 12.44 -17.23
CA ARG A 3 -20.30 11.40 -16.39
C ARG A 3 -20.71 10.21 -17.25
N ILE A 4 -20.32 9.01 -16.86
CA ILE A 4 -20.74 7.77 -17.51
C ILE A 4 -22.03 7.27 -16.86
N ASP A 5 -23.00 6.88 -17.67
CA ASP A 5 -24.21 6.19 -17.20
C ASP A 5 -23.87 4.73 -16.90
N ILE A 6 -24.03 4.32 -15.64
CA ILE A 6 -23.72 2.97 -15.16
C ILE A 6 -24.53 1.90 -15.91
N ASN A 7 -25.72 2.23 -16.42
CA ASN A 7 -26.55 1.30 -17.18
C ASN A 7 -25.96 0.92 -18.55
N ASN A 8 -24.95 1.66 -19.02
CA ASN A 8 -24.26 1.37 -20.28
C ASN A 8 -22.97 0.57 -20.07
N LEU A 9 -22.62 0.23 -18.83
CA LEU A 9 -21.42 -0.54 -18.49
C LEU A 9 -21.72 -2.05 -18.53
N SER A 10 -20.67 -2.86 -18.65
CA SER A 10 -20.81 -4.31 -18.61
C SER A 10 -21.34 -4.82 -17.27
N ASP A 11 -21.98 -5.99 -17.28
CA ASP A 11 -22.56 -6.61 -16.08
C ASP A 11 -21.54 -6.77 -14.94
N ASN A 12 -20.28 -7.10 -15.27
CA ASN A 12 -19.19 -7.23 -14.29
C ASN A 12 -18.99 -5.93 -13.51
N ILE A 13 -18.94 -4.78 -14.21
CA ILE A 13 -18.75 -3.47 -13.60
C ILE A 13 -19.96 -3.07 -12.76
N VAL A 14 -21.18 -3.28 -13.29
CA VAL A 14 -22.42 -2.95 -12.56
C VAL A 14 -22.55 -3.79 -11.27
N ASN A 15 -22.20 -5.07 -11.33
CA ASN A 15 -22.20 -5.95 -10.17
C ASN A 15 -21.14 -5.52 -9.14
N GLN A 16 -19.95 -5.14 -9.60
CA GLN A 16 -18.88 -4.68 -8.73
C GLN A 16 -19.23 -3.36 -8.04
N ILE A 17 -19.82 -2.40 -8.77
CA ILE A 17 -20.36 -1.17 -8.20
C ILE A 17 -21.40 -1.50 -7.12
N SER A 18 -22.38 -2.35 -7.43
CA SER A 18 -23.45 -2.72 -6.48
C SER A 18 -22.88 -3.32 -5.20
N LYS A 19 -21.82 -4.12 -5.31
CA LYS A 19 -21.13 -4.71 -4.17
C LYS A 19 -20.44 -3.66 -3.30
N ILE A 20 -19.75 -2.69 -3.90
CA ILE A 20 -19.10 -1.58 -3.19
C ILE A 20 -20.14 -0.72 -2.48
N GLU A 21 -21.25 -0.39 -3.14
CA GLU A 21 -22.32 0.42 -2.54
C GLU A 21 -22.94 -0.30 -1.33
N GLN A 22 -23.11 -1.62 -1.39
CA GLN A 22 -23.58 -2.44 -0.26
C GLN A 22 -22.56 -2.52 0.88
N LEU A 23 -21.26 -2.53 0.56
CA LEU A 23 -20.19 -2.62 1.55
C LEU A 23 -19.98 -1.30 2.32
N THR A 24 -20.20 -0.18 1.65
CA THR A 24 -19.78 1.15 2.15
C THR A 24 -20.93 2.08 2.51
N ASP A 25 -22.17 1.77 2.12
CA ASP A 25 -23.32 2.69 2.09
C ASP A 25 -23.07 3.97 1.26
N ASN A 26 -21.97 4.04 0.50
CA ASN A 26 -21.62 5.16 -0.36
C ASN A 26 -22.13 4.91 -1.77
N LYS A 27 -22.56 5.97 -2.46
CA LYS A 27 -22.92 5.89 -3.88
C LYS A 27 -21.67 5.97 -4.76
N VAL A 28 -21.56 5.09 -5.75
CA VAL A 28 -20.47 5.14 -6.73
C VAL A 28 -20.90 5.94 -7.95
N GLU A 29 -20.06 6.88 -8.41
CA GLU A 29 -20.26 7.60 -9.66
C GLU A 29 -19.01 7.55 -10.53
N ILE A 30 -19.20 7.23 -11.81
CA ILE A 30 -18.12 7.02 -12.78
C ILE A 30 -18.02 8.22 -13.72
N TYR A 31 -16.79 8.66 -13.95
CA TYR A 31 -16.46 9.75 -14.86
C TYR A 31 -15.33 9.34 -15.82
N SER A 32 -15.35 9.89 -17.03
CA SER A 32 -14.24 9.82 -17.97
C SER A 32 -13.55 11.17 -18.10
N ASP A 33 -12.23 11.15 -18.11
CA ASP A 33 -11.38 12.28 -18.48
C ASP A 33 -10.30 11.78 -19.45
N PHE A 34 -10.76 11.32 -20.62
CA PHE A 34 -9.93 10.57 -21.54
C PHE A 34 -8.74 11.40 -22.05
N SER A 35 -7.59 10.74 -22.13
CA SER A 35 -6.36 11.31 -22.66
C SER A 35 -5.62 10.28 -23.52
N ASP A 36 -4.72 10.75 -24.37
CA ASP A 36 -3.93 9.87 -25.23
C ASP A 36 -2.91 9.08 -24.40
N HIS A 37 -3.12 7.77 -24.27
CA HIS A 37 -2.19 6.85 -23.61
C HIS A 37 -1.47 5.98 -24.64
N GLN A 38 -0.14 6.02 -24.65
CA GLN A 38 0.68 5.17 -25.54
C GLN A 38 0.74 3.72 -25.06
N PHE A 39 0.61 3.49 -23.76
CA PHE A 39 0.71 2.19 -23.10
C PHE A 39 -0.44 2.02 -22.12
N LEU A 40 -0.82 0.76 -21.86
CA LEU A 40 -1.69 0.43 -20.75
C LEU A 40 -0.86 0.41 -19.45
N THR A 41 -1.30 1.17 -18.46
CA THR A 41 -0.71 1.22 -17.11
C THR A 41 -1.83 1.20 -16.07
N LEU A 42 -1.53 0.86 -14.82
CA LEU A 42 -2.55 0.71 -13.77
C LEU A 42 -2.99 2.04 -13.14
N ASP A 43 -2.26 3.13 -13.39
CA ASP A 43 -2.53 4.49 -12.89
C ASP A 43 -3.49 5.31 -13.80
N GLN A 44 -4.21 4.64 -14.69
CA GLN A 44 -5.12 5.26 -15.67
C GLN A 44 -6.59 5.27 -15.22
N ALA A 45 -6.78 5.00 -13.94
CA ALA A 45 -7.99 5.16 -13.19
C ALA A 45 -7.62 5.65 -11.78
N SER A 46 -8.53 6.37 -11.14
CA SER A 46 -8.36 6.83 -9.76
C SER A 46 -9.71 7.03 -9.12
N HIS A 47 -9.75 7.00 -7.79
CA HIS A 47 -10.97 7.28 -7.05
C HIS A 47 -10.76 8.28 -5.91
N GLU A 48 -11.86 8.92 -5.52
CA GLU A 48 -11.93 9.77 -4.33
C GLU A 48 -13.23 9.53 -3.59
N THR A 49 -13.14 9.39 -2.26
CA THR A 49 -14.30 9.24 -1.38
C THR A 49 -14.59 10.55 -0.65
N LYS A 50 -15.76 11.16 -0.90
CA LYS A 50 -16.24 12.39 -0.26
C LYS A 50 -17.75 12.32 0.00
N HIS A 51 -18.19 12.71 1.20
CA HIS A 51 -19.62 12.92 1.54
C HIS A 51 -20.55 11.78 1.09
N ASN A 52 -20.26 10.55 1.52
CA ASN A 52 -21.01 9.34 1.15
C ASN A 52 -21.06 9.03 -0.36
N LYS A 53 -20.04 9.49 -1.10
CA LYS A 53 -19.91 9.26 -2.53
C LYS A 53 -18.48 8.86 -2.87
N ILE A 54 -18.34 7.83 -3.69
CA ILE A 54 -17.09 7.37 -4.28
C ILE A 54 -17.11 7.82 -5.74
N THR A 55 -16.18 8.67 -6.13
CA THR A 55 -16.03 9.17 -7.49
C THR A 55 -14.87 8.44 -8.14
N VAL A 56 -15.13 7.67 -9.19
CA VAL A 56 -14.07 6.99 -9.96
C VAL A 56 -13.91 7.70 -11.30
N THR A 57 -12.68 8.06 -11.64
CA THR A 57 -12.33 8.74 -12.90
C THR A 57 -11.38 7.88 -13.71
N ILE A 58 -11.73 7.61 -14.96
CA ILE A 58 -10.88 6.85 -15.90
C ILE A 58 -10.32 7.75 -17.00
N THR A 59 -9.08 7.50 -17.40
CA THR A 59 -8.39 8.29 -18.43
C THR A 59 -8.08 7.48 -19.69
N ASN A 60 -8.06 6.14 -19.61
CA ASN A 60 -7.87 5.27 -20.78
C ASN A 60 -9.20 4.95 -21.47
N GLU A 61 -9.40 5.47 -22.69
CA GLU A 61 -10.58 5.16 -23.49
C GLU A 61 -10.56 3.72 -24.05
N LYS A 62 -9.41 3.31 -24.60
CA LYS A 62 -9.24 2.04 -25.33
C LYS A 62 -9.46 0.81 -24.44
N TYR A 63 -8.93 0.83 -23.23
CA TYR A 63 -9.02 -0.25 -22.24
C TYR A 63 -9.88 0.16 -21.04
N SER A 64 -10.87 1.03 -21.26
CA SER A 64 -11.71 1.65 -20.24
C SER A 64 -12.35 0.65 -19.27
N GLU A 65 -12.91 -0.46 -19.76
CA GLU A 65 -13.52 -1.47 -18.90
C GLU A 65 -12.51 -2.13 -17.95
N PHE A 66 -11.32 -2.47 -18.46
CA PHE A 66 -10.27 -3.10 -17.66
C PHE A 66 -9.77 -2.15 -16.57
N VAL A 67 -9.42 -0.90 -16.91
CA VAL A 67 -8.90 0.06 -15.91
C VAL A 67 -9.97 0.47 -14.90
N LEU A 68 -11.23 0.59 -15.33
CA LEU A 68 -12.34 0.88 -14.43
C LEU A 68 -12.53 -0.26 -13.43
N LEU A 69 -12.57 -1.50 -13.91
CA LEU A 69 -12.77 -2.64 -13.03
C LEU A 69 -11.58 -2.87 -12.09
N HIS A 70 -10.37 -2.60 -12.56
CA HIS A 70 -9.15 -2.62 -11.75
C HIS A 70 -9.28 -1.67 -10.55
N GLU A 71 -9.66 -0.42 -10.80
CA GLU A 71 -9.84 0.59 -9.76
C GLU A 71 -11.00 0.26 -8.81
N LEU A 72 -12.11 -0.28 -9.34
CA LEU A 72 -13.22 -0.73 -8.50
C LEU A 72 -12.83 -1.90 -7.58
N TYR A 73 -11.86 -2.73 -7.96
CA TYR A 73 -11.33 -3.75 -7.07
C TYR A 73 -10.46 -3.16 -5.97
N HIS A 74 -9.65 -2.15 -6.24
CA HIS A 74 -8.97 -1.37 -5.20
C HIS A 74 -9.96 -0.75 -4.22
N VAL A 75 -11.01 -0.10 -4.72
CA VAL A 75 -12.08 0.46 -3.87
C VAL A 75 -12.74 -0.62 -2.99
N GLU A 76 -12.98 -1.82 -3.52
CA GLU A 76 -13.50 -2.92 -2.70
C GLU A 76 -12.52 -3.31 -1.59
N LEU A 77 -11.24 -3.47 -1.93
CA LEU A 77 -10.19 -3.88 -1.01
C LEU A 77 -10.07 -2.89 0.15
N GLU A 78 -10.01 -1.58 -0.14
CA GLU A 78 -9.89 -0.52 0.87
C GLU A 78 -11.02 -0.57 1.90
N ASN A 79 -12.21 -0.98 1.45
CA ASN A 79 -13.42 -1.03 2.27
C ASN A 79 -13.71 -2.42 2.85
N SER A 80 -12.95 -3.44 2.45
CA SER A 80 -13.09 -4.83 2.93
C SER A 80 -12.37 -5.09 4.26
N GLY A 81 -11.70 -4.09 4.81
CA GLY A 81 -10.94 -4.19 6.04
C GLY A 81 -9.56 -4.81 5.82
N GLU A 82 -8.85 -4.37 4.79
CA GLU A 82 -7.44 -4.69 4.60
C GLU A 82 -6.53 -3.81 5.49
N PRO A 83 -5.28 -4.23 5.78
CA PRO A 83 -4.38 -3.43 6.59
C PRO A 83 -3.91 -2.17 5.84
N LEU A 84 -4.27 -0.98 6.32
CA LEU A 84 -3.85 0.28 5.69
C LEU A 84 -2.49 0.78 6.19
N ILE A 85 -1.81 1.55 5.33
CA ILE A 85 -0.68 2.43 5.69
C ILE A 85 -1.20 3.83 6.00
N SER A 86 -0.65 4.45 7.04
CA SER A 86 -0.84 5.88 7.31
C SER A 86 0.45 6.53 7.80
N CYS A 87 0.56 7.84 7.65
CA CYS A 87 1.73 8.59 8.12
C CYS A 87 1.30 9.81 8.92
N ALA A 88 1.69 9.85 10.20
CA ALA A 88 1.41 10.97 11.11
C ALA A 88 2.68 11.68 11.58
N VAL A 89 3.83 11.33 11.02
CA VAL A 89 5.11 11.96 11.32
C VAL A 89 5.74 12.59 10.07
N THR A 90 6.76 13.42 10.26
CA THR A 90 7.50 14.10 9.19
C THR A 90 8.97 14.23 9.57
N SER A 91 9.85 14.10 8.58
CA SER A 91 11.28 14.44 8.70
C SER A 91 11.55 15.94 8.72
N GLY A 92 10.56 16.76 8.34
CA GLY A 92 10.72 18.18 8.09
C GLY A 92 11.19 18.51 6.66
N ASP A 93 11.58 17.51 5.88
CA ASP A 93 11.92 17.62 4.46
C ASP A 93 10.82 16.96 3.61
N ARG A 94 10.19 17.75 2.73
CA ARG A 94 9.07 17.28 1.90
C ARG A 94 9.50 16.25 0.87
N ASP A 95 10.72 16.32 0.35
CA ASP A 95 11.21 15.39 -0.66
C ASP A 95 11.56 14.06 -0.02
N VAL A 96 12.12 14.07 1.19
CA VAL A 96 12.36 12.85 1.98
C VAL A 96 11.03 12.18 2.33
N ASP A 97 10.10 12.94 2.92
CA ASP A 97 8.76 12.45 3.26
C ASP A 97 8.04 11.86 2.04
N GLY A 98 8.05 12.61 0.92
CA GLY A 98 7.41 12.21 -0.32
C GLY A 98 7.99 10.91 -0.88
N ARG A 99 9.32 10.76 -0.86
CA ARG A 99 9.98 9.51 -1.28
C ARG A 99 9.60 8.33 -0.40
N ILE A 100 9.60 8.48 0.92
CA ILE A 100 9.23 7.39 1.84
C ILE A 100 7.80 6.94 1.60
N ILE A 101 6.86 7.89 1.47
CA ILE A 101 5.45 7.59 1.26
C ILE A 101 5.22 6.97 -0.12
N SER A 102 5.83 7.51 -1.18
CA SER A 102 5.60 7.00 -2.53
C SER A 102 6.13 5.58 -2.73
N THR A 103 7.31 5.26 -2.20
CA THR A 103 7.85 3.90 -2.30
C THR A 103 7.10 2.92 -1.41
N ALA A 104 6.62 3.36 -0.24
CA ALA A 104 5.79 2.54 0.62
C ALA A 104 4.43 2.20 -0.03
N ASN A 105 3.78 3.20 -0.62
CA ASN A 105 2.52 2.99 -1.35
C ASN A 105 2.73 2.10 -2.57
N SER A 106 3.79 2.31 -3.36
CA SER A 106 4.09 1.43 -4.50
C SER A 106 4.30 -0.03 -4.08
N LEU A 107 4.97 -0.30 -2.95
CA LEU A 107 5.13 -1.65 -2.42
C LEU A 107 3.81 -2.24 -1.92
N PHE A 108 2.95 -1.41 -1.32
CA PHE A 108 1.63 -1.79 -0.83
C PHE A 108 0.67 -2.13 -1.98
N GLU A 109 0.57 -1.24 -2.97
CA GLU A 109 -0.25 -1.40 -4.17
C GLU A 109 0.15 -2.66 -4.95
N SER A 110 1.45 -2.98 -5.05
CA SER A 110 1.87 -4.24 -5.67
C SER A 110 1.34 -5.48 -4.92
N LEU A 111 1.20 -5.45 -3.59
CA LEU A 111 0.53 -6.53 -2.87
C LEU A 111 -0.95 -6.61 -3.22
N GLU A 112 -1.64 -5.47 -3.28
CA GLU A 112 -3.06 -5.39 -3.68
C GLU A 112 -3.26 -5.90 -5.10
N HIS A 113 -2.37 -5.56 -6.04
CA HIS A 113 -2.42 -6.01 -7.42
C HIS A 113 -2.43 -7.52 -7.55
N SER A 114 -1.82 -8.27 -6.63
CA SER A 114 -1.92 -9.74 -6.67
C SER A 114 -3.36 -10.24 -6.44
N LEU A 115 -4.13 -9.54 -5.60
CA LEU A 115 -5.54 -9.83 -5.35
C LEU A 115 -6.41 -9.30 -6.50
N VAL A 116 -6.14 -8.09 -6.97
CA VAL A 116 -6.88 -7.45 -8.08
C VAL A 116 -6.72 -8.25 -9.36
N VAL A 117 -5.49 -8.62 -9.74
CA VAL A 117 -5.23 -9.42 -10.94
C VAL A 117 -5.93 -10.77 -10.85
N GLN A 118 -5.93 -11.43 -9.69
CA GLN A 118 -6.67 -12.69 -9.53
C GLN A 118 -8.18 -12.50 -9.74
N LYS A 119 -8.77 -11.45 -9.18
CA LYS A 119 -10.21 -11.12 -9.40
C LYS A 119 -10.49 -10.85 -10.88
N GLN A 120 -9.61 -10.12 -11.56
CA GLN A 120 -9.74 -9.82 -12.99
C GLN A 120 -9.52 -11.05 -13.89
N ILE A 121 -8.73 -12.03 -13.46
CA ILE A 121 -8.64 -13.34 -14.12
C ILE A 121 -9.95 -14.11 -13.94
N ASP A 122 -10.49 -14.12 -12.72
CA ASP A 122 -11.69 -14.89 -12.37
C ASP A 122 -12.95 -14.39 -13.13
N ASP A 123 -13.05 -13.08 -13.38
CA ASP A 123 -14.17 -12.47 -14.11
C ASP A 123 -13.94 -12.33 -15.63
N GLY A 124 -12.75 -12.67 -16.12
CA GLY A 124 -12.36 -12.65 -17.53
C GLY A 124 -11.96 -11.27 -18.09
N SER A 125 -11.88 -10.23 -17.25
CA SER A 125 -11.43 -8.89 -17.66
C SER A 125 -9.91 -8.80 -17.90
N TYR A 126 -9.14 -9.72 -17.31
CA TYR A 126 -7.72 -9.90 -17.60
C TYR A 126 -7.52 -10.89 -18.76
N THR A 127 -7.14 -10.37 -19.93
CA THR A 127 -6.95 -11.17 -21.16
C THR A 127 -5.48 -11.17 -21.60
N ASP A 128 -5.11 -12.08 -22.52
CA ASP A 128 -3.77 -12.09 -23.13
C ASP A 128 -3.42 -10.76 -23.84
N GLU A 129 -4.42 -10.07 -24.40
CA GLU A 129 -4.23 -8.74 -25.00
C GLU A 129 -3.86 -7.71 -23.92
N ILE A 130 -4.63 -7.64 -22.84
CA ILE A 130 -4.37 -6.75 -21.70
C ILE A 130 -2.98 -7.02 -21.11
N LYS A 131 -2.65 -8.30 -20.86
CA LYS A 131 -1.33 -8.73 -20.40
C LYS A 131 -0.21 -8.20 -21.28
N LYS A 132 -0.32 -8.45 -22.59
CA LYS A 132 0.69 -8.04 -23.58
C LYS A 132 0.84 -6.52 -23.64
N GLU A 133 -0.26 -5.78 -23.59
CA GLU A 133 -0.26 -4.32 -23.72
C GLU A 133 0.29 -3.64 -22.47
N TYR A 134 0.00 -4.18 -21.29
CA TYR A 134 0.63 -3.73 -20.04
C TYR A 134 2.13 -4.02 -20.02
N LEU A 135 2.56 -5.23 -20.42
CA LEU A 135 3.98 -5.59 -20.44
C LEU A 135 4.81 -4.71 -21.39
N LYS A 136 4.21 -4.14 -22.46
CA LYS A 136 4.87 -3.11 -23.27
C LYS A 136 5.13 -1.83 -22.48
N GLY A 137 4.17 -1.41 -21.65
CA GLY A 137 4.33 -0.29 -20.72
C GLY A 137 5.45 -0.53 -19.72
N ILE A 138 5.55 -1.76 -19.19
CA ILE A 138 6.65 -2.19 -18.33
C ILE A 138 8.00 -2.10 -19.04
N ASP A 139 8.14 -2.65 -20.25
CA ASP A 139 9.40 -2.59 -20.99
C ASP A 139 9.86 -1.15 -21.24
N HIS A 140 8.90 -0.26 -21.54
CA HIS A 140 9.18 1.17 -21.65
C HIS A 140 9.64 1.78 -20.31
N ALA A 141 8.95 1.46 -19.21
CA ALA A 141 9.27 1.97 -17.88
C ALA A 141 10.64 1.46 -17.37
N LEU A 142 11.03 0.24 -17.70
CA LEU A 142 12.35 -0.31 -17.33
C LEU A 142 13.51 0.38 -18.05
N ASN A 143 13.25 1.10 -19.14
CA ASN A 143 14.23 1.80 -19.95
C ASN A 143 13.91 3.30 -20.04
N PRO A 144 13.87 4.02 -18.90
CA PRO A 144 13.40 5.39 -18.89
C PRO A 144 14.43 6.30 -19.60
N ASN A 145 13.95 7.30 -20.34
CA ASN A 145 14.77 8.27 -21.05
C ASN A 145 15.35 9.36 -20.12
N VAL A 146 15.82 8.96 -18.94
CA VAL A 146 16.43 9.83 -17.94
C VAL A 146 17.74 9.23 -17.42
N GLN A 147 18.68 10.09 -17.06
CA GLN A 147 19.93 9.67 -16.44
C GLN A 147 19.73 9.62 -14.93
N LEU A 148 19.62 8.41 -14.37
CA LEU A 148 19.77 8.16 -12.93
C LEU A 148 21.14 7.57 -12.67
N ASP A 149 21.66 7.76 -11.46
CA ASP A 149 22.82 6.97 -11.06
C ASP A 149 22.46 5.47 -11.02
N PRO A 150 23.46 4.58 -11.14
CA PRO A 150 23.21 3.14 -11.26
C PRO A 150 22.43 2.52 -10.10
N ASP A 151 22.54 3.05 -8.88
CA ASP A 151 21.85 2.50 -7.71
C ASP A 151 20.40 2.97 -7.62
N ASN A 152 20.14 4.27 -7.85
CA ASN A 152 18.76 4.76 -7.98
C ASN A 152 18.01 4.09 -9.14
N MET A 153 18.69 3.81 -10.26
CA MET A 153 18.10 3.03 -11.35
C MET A 153 17.75 1.60 -10.92
N ARG A 154 18.55 0.97 -10.05
CA ARG A 154 18.26 -0.37 -9.52
C ARG A 154 17.05 -0.36 -8.59
N PHE A 155 16.94 0.66 -7.72
CA PHE A 155 15.80 0.82 -6.82
C PHE A 155 14.50 0.94 -7.61
N TYR A 156 14.46 1.88 -8.55
CA TYR A 156 13.33 2.10 -9.45
C TYR A 156 12.92 0.84 -10.22
N ARG A 157 13.87 0.18 -10.89
CA ARG A 157 13.60 -1.06 -11.63
C ARG A 157 13.13 -2.21 -10.73
N SER A 158 13.55 -2.25 -9.46
CA SER A 158 13.11 -3.31 -8.55
C SER A 158 11.62 -3.21 -8.25
N LEU A 159 11.10 -1.98 -8.07
CA LEU A 159 9.66 -1.74 -7.89
C LEU A 159 8.86 -2.11 -9.14
N ILE A 160 9.32 -1.67 -10.31
CA ILE A 160 8.64 -1.99 -11.58
C ILE A 160 8.62 -3.49 -11.84
N ILE A 161 9.76 -4.18 -11.69
CA ILE A 161 9.82 -5.62 -11.93
C ILE A 161 8.96 -6.37 -10.89
N PHE A 162 8.88 -5.90 -9.64
CA PHE A 162 8.01 -6.51 -8.64
C PHE A 162 6.56 -6.54 -9.10
N ASP A 163 6.02 -5.38 -9.47
CA ASP A 163 4.65 -5.26 -9.98
C ASP A 163 4.45 -6.04 -11.29
N ALA A 164 5.44 -5.98 -12.18
CA ALA A 164 5.39 -6.64 -13.47
C ALA A 164 5.43 -8.17 -13.37
N ILE A 165 6.09 -8.76 -12.37
CA ILE A 165 6.05 -10.21 -12.15
C ILE A 165 4.64 -10.64 -11.71
N ILE A 166 4.02 -9.87 -10.81
CA ILE A 166 2.65 -10.13 -10.34
C ILE A 166 1.68 -10.07 -11.50
N PHE A 167 1.68 -8.96 -12.24
CA PHE A 167 0.79 -8.78 -13.37
C PHE A 167 1.13 -9.74 -14.52
N GLY A 168 2.40 -9.90 -14.85
CA GLY A 168 2.89 -10.75 -15.93
C GLY A 168 2.85 -12.25 -15.62
N GLN A 169 2.53 -12.65 -14.39
CA GLN A 169 2.52 -14.03 -13.93
C GLN A 169 3.79 -14.78 -14.36
N HIS A 170 4.96 -14.17 -14.09
CA HIS A 170 6.29 -14.70 -14.43
C HIS A 170 6.61 -14.88 -15.93
N SER A 171 5.83 -14.33 -16.86
CA SER A 171 6.05 -14.58 -18.31
C SER A 171 7.38 -14.06 -18.85
N GLU A 172 7.94 -13.00 -18.25
CA GLU A 172 9.16 -12.32 -18.71
C GLU A 172 10.37 -12.53 -17.76
N ASP A 173 10.27 -13.44 -16.79
CA ASP A 173 11.28 -13.63 -15.74
C ASP A 173 12.67 -13.94 -16.31
N SER A 174 12.74 -14.73 -17.39
CA SER A 174 14.02 -15.09 -18.02
C SER A 174 14.72 -13.86 -18.60
N ASP A 175 13.96 -12.97 -19.23
CA ASP A 175 14.48 -11.77 -19.88
C ASP A 175 14.88 -10.72 -18.84
N TRP A 176 14.07 -10.50 -17.81
CA TRP A 176 14.40 -9.58 -16.72
C TRP A 176 15.58 -10.07 -15.87
N LYS A 177 15.72 -11.38 -15.67
CA LYS A 177 16.89 -11.96 -14.99
C LYS A 177 18.17 -11.74 -15.78
N LEU A 178 18.11 -11.80 -17.11
CA LEU A 178 19.27 -11.56 -17.98
C LEU A 178 19.63 -10.07 -18.05
N ASN A 179 18.64 -9.21 -18.27
CA ASN A 179 18.85 -7.79 -18.56
C ASN A 179 18.98 -6.92 -17.28
N PHE A 180 18.32 -7.32 -16.19
CA PHE A 180 18.26 -6.57 -14.94
C PHE A 180 18.56 -7.46 -13.71
N PRO A 181 19.67 -8.22 -13.67
CA PRO A 181 19.88 -9.30 -12.70
C PRO A 181 19.81 -8.87 -11.23
N VAL A 182 20.26 -7.64 -10.92
CA VAL A 182 20.20 -7.12 -9.55
C VAL A 182 18.77 -6.77 -9.15
N SER A 183 18.06 -6.02 -9.99
CA SER A 183 16.69 -5.60 -9.72
C SER A 183 15.73 -6.79 -9.74
N PHE A 184 15.89 -7.71 -10.69
CA PHE A 184 15.14 -8.97 -10.73
C PHE A 184 15.35 -9.79 -9.46
N LYS A 185 16.60 -9.94 -8.99
CA LYS A 185 16.86 -10.68 -7.74
C LYS A 185 16.14 -10.08 -6.53
N VAL A 186 16.00 -8.76 -6.46
CA VAL A 186 15.25 -8.11 -5.37
C VAL A 186 13.75 -8.32 -5.59
N ALA A 187 13.24 -7.99 -6.78
CA ALA A 187 11.83 -8.17 -7.12
C ALA A 187 11.36 -9.61 -6.86
N SER A 188 12.13 -10.64 -7.23
CA SER A 188 11.77 -12.04 -6.93
C SER A 188 11.68 -12.35 -5.44
N LYS A 189 12.43 -11.66 -4.57
CA LYS A 189 12.27 -11.81 -3.11
C LYS A 189 10.97 -11.16 -2.63
N LEU A 190 10.65 -9.97 -3.15
CA LEU A 190 9.39 -9.29 -2.85
C LEU A 190 8.18 -10.12 -3.31
N VAL A 191 8.22 -10.66 -4.53
CA VAL A 191 7.20 -11.59 -5.07
C VAL A 191 7.06 -12.82 -4.19
N LYS A 192 8.16 -13.38 -3.69
CA LYS A 192 8.09 -14.52 -2.78
C LYS A 192 7.29 -14.20 -1.50
N GLN A 193 7.32 -12.97 -1.00
CA GLN A 193 6.47 -12.57 0.13
C GLN A 193 4.98 -12.57 -0.24
N VAL A 194 4.63 -12.28 -1.49
CA VAL A 194 3.27 -12.44 -2.02
C VAL A 194 2.89 -13.92 -2.08
N GLU A 195 3.72 -14.74 -2.72
CA GLU A 195 3.41 -16.16 -2.98
C GLU A 195 3.40 -17.05 -1.72
N ASP A 196 4.25 -16.75 -0.74
CA ASP A 196 4.35 -17.51 0.51
C ASP A 196 3.23 -17.18 1.51
N ASN A 197 2.37 -16.20 1.21
CA ASN A 197 1.32 -15.72 2.12
C ASN A 197 -0.06 -15.71 1.44
N ASP A 198 -1.10 -16.11 2.18
CA ASP A 198 -2.49 -15.93 1.74
C ASP A 198 -2.93 -14.49 2.08
N LEU A 199 -2.79 -13.60 1.10
CA LEU A 199 -3.06 -12.17 1.24
C LEU A 199 -4.55 -11.84 1.44
N THR A 200 -5.46 -12.80 1.24
CA THR A 200 -6.88 -12.62 1.61
C THR A 200 -7.09 -12.58 3.13
N LYS A 201 -6.09 -13.01 3.92
CA LYS A 201 -6.11 -12.96 5.38
C LYS A 201 -5.35 -11.73 5.88
N PRO A 202 -6.00 -10.80 6.62
CA PRO A 202 -5.36 -9.54 7.02
C PRO A 202 -4.04 -9.69 7.78
N PHE A 203 -3.92 -10.71 8.64
CA PHE A 203 -2.68 -10.99 9.36
C PHE A 203 -1.52 -11.34 8.40
N GLN A 204 -1.79 -12.12 7.36
CA GLN A 204 -0.78 -12.53 6.38
C GLN A 204 -0.48 -11.39 5.41
N PHE A 205 -1.48 -10.61 5.00
CA PHE A 205 -1.27 -9.38 4.25
C PHE A 205 -0.34 -8.43 4.99
N ARG A 206 -0.66 -8.09 6.25
CA ARG A 206 0.19 -7.21 7.08
C ARG A 206 1.62 -7.73 7.16
N ARG A 207 1.80 -9.03 7.37
CA ARG A 207 3.12 -9.65 7.47
C ARG A 207 3.90 -9.51 6.16
N ALA A 208 3.26 -9.81 5.02
CA ALA A 208 3.87 -9.64 3.70
C ALA A 208 4.28 -8.18 3.49
N LEU A 209 3.41 -7.22 3.83
CA LEU A 209 3.69 -5.78 3.75
C LEU A 209 4.93 -5.37 4.55
N ILE A 210 5.01 -5.77 5.82
CA ILE A 210 6.17 -5.43 6.66
C ILE A 210 7.45 -6.02 6.06
N ASN A 211 7.39 -7.27 5.58
CA ASN A 211 8.54 -7.94 4.99
C ASN A 211 8.99 -7.28 3.67
N VAL A 212 8.07 -6.88 2.77
CA VAL A 212 8.48 -6.20 1.53
C VAL A 212 9.06 -4.81 1.78
N LEU A 213 8.54 -4.09 2.79
CA LEU A 213 9.11 -2.81 3.24
C LEU A 213 10.53 -3.01 3.77
N GLU A 214 10.75 -4.01 4.62
CA GLU A 214 12.07 -4.34 5.18
C GLU A 214 13.05 -4.76 4.08
N GLU A 215 12.65 -5.68 3.19
CA GLU A 215 13.50 -6.16 2.09
C GLU A 215 13.90 -5.05 1.11
N TYR A 216 12.98 -4.12 0.81
CA TYR A 216 13.29 -2.98 -0.04
C TYR A 216 14.19 -1.95 0.67
N ASN A 217 13.98 -1.72 1.97
CA ASN A 217 14.86 -0.86 2.77
C ASN A 217 16.28 -1.45 2.88
N ASP A 218 16.41 -2.78 3.01
CA ASP A 218 17.69 -3.47 3.00
C ASP A 218 18.44 -3.31 1.68
N LEU A 219 17.71 -3.31 0.55
CA LEU A 219 18.31 -2.98 -0.75
C LEU A 219 18.96 -1.60 -0.70
N ILE A 220 18.25 -0.58 -0.21
CA ILE A 220 18.73 0.80 -0.12
C ILE A 220 19.98 0.89 0.77
N ILE A 221 19.92 0.34 1.99
CA ILE A 221 21.03 0.36 2.95
C ILE A 221 22.25 -0.40 2.40
N SER A 222 22.05 -1.54 1.72
CA SER A 222 23.15 -2.34 1.16
C SER A 222 23.94 -1.61 0.06
N ARG A 223 23.40 -0.51 -0.47
CA ARG A 223 24.06 0.39 -1.44
C ARG A 223 24.65 1.64 -0.81
N GLY A 224 24.64 1.74 0.51
CA GLY A 224 25.24 2.85 1.25
C GLY A 224 24.35 4.09 1.36
N TYR A 225 23.05 3.96 1.06
CA TYR A 225 22.07 5.03 1.25
C TYR A 225 21.48 4.97 2.68
N GLU A 226 20.94 6.10 3.13
CA GLU A 226 20.23 6.17 4.41
C GLU A 226 18.94 5.33 4.37
N SER A 227 18.53 4.80 5.52
CA SER A 227 17.31 4.02 5.64
C SER A 227 16.08 4.87 5.32
N MET A 228 15.05 4.24 4.76
CA MET A 228 13.73 4.86 4.59
C MET A 228 12.91 4.87 5.90
N HIS A 229 13.42 4.21 6.95
CA HIS A 229 12.82 4.18 8.29
C HIS A 229 11.34 3.76 8.32
N TYR A 230 10.90 2.87 7.40
CA TYR A 230 9.50 2.47 7.27
C TYR A 230 8.85 1.99 8.57
N HIS A 231 9.59 1.28 9.42
CA HIS A 231 9.09 0.79 10.71
C HIS A 231 8.66 1.90 11.68
N GLU A 232 9.23 3.10 11.58
CA GLU A 232 8.95 4.22 12.49
C GLU A 232 8.21 5.36 11.80
N PHE A 233 8.42 5.53 10.49
CA PHE A 233 7.81 6.58 9.70
C PHE A 233 6.36 6.26 9.31
N LEU A 234 6.06 4.97 9.11
CA LEU A 234 4.74 4.50 8.69
C LEU A 234 4.01 3.83 9.86
N ASN A 235 2.72 4.10 9.97
CA ASN A 235 1.81 3.34 10.81
C ASN A 235 1.07 2.32 9.94
N VAL A 236 1.23 1.03 10.24
CA VAL A 236 0.50 -0.04 9.56
C VAL A 236 -0.61 -0.53 10.49
N THR A 237 -1.81 -0.75 9.96
CA THR A 237 -2.99 -1.19 10.74
C THR A 237 -2.68 -2.45 11.57
N PRO A 238 -2.87 -2.42 12.91
CA PRO A 238 -2.58 -3.56 13.78
C PRO A 238 -3.60 -4.68 13.61
N ILE A 239 -3.11 -5.92 13.49
CA ILE A 239 -3.92 -7.15 13.49
C ILE A 239 -3.73 -7.86 14.83
N VAL A 240 -4.79 -7.93 15.63
CA VAL A 240 -4.72 -8.38 17.03
C VAL A 240 -5.77 -9.44 17.33
N SER A 241 -5.52 -10.26 18.34
CA SER A 241 -6.51 -11.19 18.89
C SER A 241 -7.30 -10.56 20.04
N GLU A 242 -8.50 -11.08 20.29
CA GLU A 242 -9.30 -10.75 21.49
C GLU A 242 -8.51 -10.92 22.80
N ARG A 243 -7.59 -11.90 22.83
CA ARG A 243 -6.69 -12.08 23.97
C ARG A 243 -5.73 -10.91 24.13
N GLN A 244 -5.09 -10.46 23.04
CA GLN A 244 -4.14 -9.34 23.09
C GLN A 244 -4.81 -8.04 23.52
N LEU A 245 -6.06 -7.81 23.12
CA LEU A 245 -6.83 -6.63 23.53
C LEU A 245 -6.97 -6.50 25.07
N ARG A 246 -6.95 -7.62 25.79
CA ARG A 246 -7.04 -7.68 27.26
C ARG A 246 -5.69 -7.59 27.97
N LEU A 247 -4.57 -7.69 27.25
CA LEU A 247 -3.23 -7.59 27.84
C LEU A 247 -2.88 -6.14 28.14
N ASN A 248 -1.96 -5.95 29.07
CA ASN A 248 -1.36 -4.65 29.32
C ASN A 248 -0.47 -4.26 28.14
N LEU A 249 -0.37 -2.95 27.88
CA LEU A 249 0.33 -2.42 26.72
C LEU A 249 1.78 -2.91 26.61
N ASN A 250 2.51 -2.93 27.73
CA ASN A 250 3.91 -3.37 27.76
C ASN A 250 4.14 -4.85 27.41
N GLN A 251 3.07 -5.65 27.32
CA GLN A 251 3.17 -7.05 26.91
C GLN A 251 3.09 -7.21 25.38
N THR A 252 2.66 -6.17 24.66
CA THR A 252 2.38 -6.24 23.21
C THR A 252 3.02 -5.11 22.41
N TYR A 253 3.23 -3.94 23.01
CA TYR A 253 3.78 -2.75 22.35
C TYR A 253 4.78 -1.98 23.23
N ASN A 254 5.72 -1.32 22.55
CA ASN A 254 6.61 -0.33 23.11
C ASN A 254 6.21 1.06 22.65
N ILE A 255 6.48 2.07 23.47
CA ILE A 255 6.42 3.47 23.09
C ILE A 255 7.85 3.94 22.86
N LYS A 256 8.10 4.44 21.65
CA LYS A 256 9.40 4.97 21.25
C LYS A 256 9.28 6.48 21.02
N HIS A 257 10.24 7.25 21.52
CA HIS A 257 10.42 8.65 21.09
C HIS A 257 10.92 8.63 19.64
N SER A 258 10.14 9.21 18.75
CA SER A 258 10.37 9.17 17.31
C SER A 258 11.51 10.12 16.93
N ALA A 259 12.37 9.69 16.01
CA ALA A 259 13.34 10.59 15.36
C ALA A 259 12.64 11.66 14.50
N PHE A 260 11.41 11.39 14.06
CA PHE A 260 10.55 12.28 13.29
C PHE A 260 9.63 13.12 14.17
N LYS A 261 9.17 14.25 13.64
CA LYS A 261 8.22 15.15 14.31
C LYS A 261 6.78 14.79 13.99
N ASN A 262 5.86 15.16 14.87
CA ASN A 262 4.44 15.01 14.62
C ASN A 262 4.02 15.93 13.47
N ARG A 263 3.41 15.37 12.42
CA ARG A 263 3.01 16.16 11.24
C ARG A 263 1.95 17.21 11.56
N SER A 264 1.06 16.92 12.51
CA SER A 264 -0.06 17.80 12.87
C SER A 264 0.33 18.94 13.81
N THR A 265 1.28 18.70 14.73
CA THR A 265 1.66 19.70 15.76
C THR A 265 3.05 20.31 15.54
N GLY A 266 3.95 19.62 14.83
CA GLY A 266 5.36 19.99 14.70
C GLY A 266 6.24 19.61 15.91
N ASP A 267 5.65 19.04 16.96
CA ASP A 267 6.36 18.65 18.18
C ASP A 267 7.01 17.26 18.07
N ASP A 268 7.67 16.83 19.14
CA ASP A 268 8.15 15.45 19.29
C ASP A 268 7.00 14.44 19.12
N ALA A 269 7.22 13.45 18.26
CA ALA A 269 6.28 12.35 18.09
C ALA A 269 6.68 11.15 18.96
N PHE A 270 5.69 10.34 19.30
CA PHE A 270 5.89 9.07 20.00
C PHE A 270 5.25 7.96 19.17
N ALA A 271 6.02 6.96 18.76
CA ALA A 271 5.53 5.83 17.97
C ALA A 271 5.11 4.69 18.90
N LEU A 272 3.95 4.10 18.65
CA LEU A 272 3.52 2.85 19.27
C LEU A 272 3.99 1.69 18.40
N ILE A 273 5.05 1.01 18.83
CA ILE A 273 5.74 -0.03 18.09
C ILE A 273 5.33 -1.41 18.58
N ALA A 274 4.91 -2.31 17.69
CA ALA A 274 4.59 -3.67 18.09
C ALA A 274 5.86 -4.46 18.46
N ILE A 275 5.83 -5.20 19.57
CA ILE A 275 7.01 -5.94 20.06
C ILE A 275 7.39 -7.10 19.12
N ASN A 276 6.40 -7.69 18.45
CA ASN A 276 6.57 -8.89 17.63
C ASN A 276 7.24 -8.63 16.27
N ASP A 277 6.93 -7.50 15.63
CA ASP A 277 7.36 -7.18 14.27
C ASP A 277 8.09 -5.83 14.15
N GLY A 278 8.22 -5.08 15.25
CA GLY A 278 8.94 -3.81 15.26
C GLY A 278 8.28 -2.68 14.46
N GLN A 279 7.08 -2.91 13.91
CA GLN A 279 6.38 -1.92 13.09
C GLN A 279 5.55 -0.98 13.96
N SER A 280 5.61 0.32 13.66
CA SER A 280 4.70 1.31 14.22
C SER A 280 3.27 1.05 13.75
N VAL A 281 2.33 1.15 14.69
CA VAL A 281 0.89 1.00 14.41
C VAL A 281 0.12 2.30 14.64
N ALA A 282 0.74 3.27 15.34
CA ALA A 282 0.16 4.57 15.61
C ALA A 282 1.22 5.58 16.06
N THR A 283 0.96 6.85 15.79
CA THR A 283 1.65 7.97 16.42
C THR A 283 0.79 8.49 17.57
N LEU A 284 1.37 8.54 18.77
CA LEU A 284 0.71 8.98 19.99
C LEU A 284 0.94 10.49 20.18
N ASN A 285 -0.14 11.24 20.33
CA ASN A 285 -0.12 12.69 20.52
C ASN A 285 0.03 13.02 22.01
N PHE A 286 1.17 12.65 22.60
CA PHE A 286 1.47 13.03 23.97
C PHE A 286 1.94 14.48 24.06
N ASP A 287 1.58 15.14 25.15
CA ASP A 287 2.22 16.40 25.55
C ASP A 287 3.65 16.07 26.03
N SER A 288 4.65 16.36 25.20
CA SER A 288 6.05 16.02 25.43
C SER A 288 6.58 16.55 26.75
N THR A 289 6.04 17.67 27.26
CA THR A 289 6.43 18.25 28.56
C THR A 289 5.99 17.42 29.76
N LYS A 290 5.02 16.52 29.57
CA LYS A 290 4.46 15.64 30.60
C LYS A 290 4.97 14.20 30.53
N VAL A 291 5.78 13.87 29.51
CA VAL A 291 6.31 12.52 29.32
C VAL A 291 7.54 12.31 30.20
N ASN A 292 7.36 11.67 31.34
CA ASN A 292 8.40 11.30 32.31
C ASN A 292 8.34 9.79 32.67
N PRO A 293 9.28 9.24 33.45
CA PRO A 293 9.26 7.81 33.80
C PRO A 293 7.97 7.35 34.48
N GLU A 294 7.39 8.18 35.35
CA GLU A 294 6.13 7.89 36.04
C GLU A 294 4.94 7.82 35.06
N PHE A 295 4.92 8.72 34.07
CA PHE A 295 3.94 8.69 32.99
C PHE A 295 4.03 7.37 32.23
N TYR A 296 5.21 6.94 31.81
CA TYR A 296 5.38 5.66 31.10
C TYR A 296 4.92 4.49 31.96
N LYS A 297 5.36 4.45 33.23
CA LYS A 297 4.99 3.37 34.15
C LYS A 297 3.47 3.25 34.26
N ALA A 298 2.75 4.36 34.39
CA ALA A 298 1.29 4.36 34.47
C ALA A 298 0.63 4.03 33.12
N TYR A 299 1.14 4.59 32.02
CA TYR A 299 0.58 4.39 30.69
C TYR A 299 0.67 2.93 30.24
N TYR A 300 1.81 2.28 30.50
CA TYR A 300 2.03 0.88 30.15
C TYR A 300 1.13 -0.13 30.89
N GLN A 301 0.50 0.26 32.01
CA GLN A 301 -0.45 -0.60 32.72
C GLN A 301 -1.86 -0.61 32.10
N ARG A 302 -2.14 0.28 31.14
CA ARG A 302 -3.43 0.26 30.44
C ARG A 302 -3.54 -0.99 29.59
N THR A 303 -4.78 -1.46 29.42
CA THR A 303 -5.03 -2.51 28.45
C THR A 303 -4.79 -1.99 27.03
N LEU A 304 -4.49 -2.91 26.12
CA LEU A 304 -4.36 -2.58 24.70
C LEU A 304 -5.67 -1.98 24.16
N LYS A 305 -6.82 -2.55 24.52
CA LYS A 305 -8.15 -2.06 24.10
C LYS A 305 -8.40 -0.60 24.51
N GLU A 306 -8.12 -0.26 25.77
CA GLU A 306 -8.25 1.13 26.24
C GLU A 306 -7.29 2.07 25.52
N THR A 307 -6.06 1.61 25.27
CA THR A 307 -5.05 2.38 24.56
C THR A 307 -5.49 2.69 23.13
N PHE A 308 -5.98 1.67 22.40
CA PHE A 308 -6.46 1.86 21.04
C PHE A 308 -7.68 2.79 20.99
N ALA A 309 -8.68 2.57 21.84
CA ALA A 309 -9.88 3.40 21.90
C ALA A 309 -9.55 4.88 22.22
N LYS A 310 -8.69 5.13 23.22
CA LYS A 310 -8.36 6.50 23.64
C LYS A 310 -7.59 7.30 22.58
N ASN A 311 -6.84 6.62 21.72
CA ASN A 311 -6.03 7.25 20.68
C ASN A 311 -6.65 7.14 19.29
N GLY A 312 -7.88 6.62 19.16
CA GLY A 312 -8.55 6.44 17.87
C GLY A 312 -7.83 5.46 16.94
N ILE A 313 -7.07 4.51 17.49
CA ILE A 313 -6.31 3.55 16.70
C ILE A 313 -7.28 2.48 16.19
N LYS A 314 -7.51 2.46 14.89
CA LYS A 314 -8.24 1.39 14.21
C LYS A 314 -7.39 0.12 14.21
N TYR A 315 -8.03 -1.03 14.36
CA TYR A 315 -7.39 -2.34 14.35
C TYR A 315 -8.32 -3.37 13.72
N GLN A 316 -7.77 -4.52 13.35
CA GLN A 316 -8.55 -5.66 12.89
C GLN A 316 -8.29 -6.88 13.77
N LEU A 317 -9.28 -7.77 13.80
CA LEU A 317 -9.17 -9.03 14.51
C LEU A 317 -8.55 -10.10 13.61
N ARG A 318 -7.68 -10.93 14.19
CA ARG A 318 -7.07 -12.09 13.52
C ARG A 318 -8.08 -13.19 13.23
#